data_AF-V5HW15-F1
#
_entry.id   AF-V5HW15-F1
#
_cell.length_a   1.000
_cell.length_b   1.000
_cell.length_c   1.000
_cell.angle_alpha   90.00
_cell.angle_beta   90.00
_cell.angle_gamma   90.00
#
_symmetry.space_group_name_H-M   'P 1'
#
loop_
_entity.id
_entity.type
_entity.pdbx_description
1 polymer ?
#
loop_
_entity_poly.entity_id
_entity_poly.type
_entity_poly.pdbx_seq_one_letter_code
_entity_poly.pdbx_strand_id
1 'polypeptide(L)'
;YKQALCDVRYAFELGYPVHLRYKLYLRKGQCYLRLGKPREALENFDLANKSLRRAALEGRKLAQQCKEIDTFKALCSQDCSPTPTSEEEDPDDESQVPDVAYGAHGTVPSCSTAVDMLYSTEKGRFLVANRDLQPGDAIFVERPYASVLLPGHTKTNCQHCHKRLLNAVPCAQCNQVRYCSFACAKDSWNSYHRWECGNLNLLYSVGIAHLAVRVLLVTGLSGLA
;
A
#
# COMPACT_ATOMS: atom_id res chain seq x y z
N TYR A 1 -1.68 -1.46 13.27
CA TYR A 1 -1.21 -2.87 13.40
C TYR A 1 -0.94 -3.55 12.07
N LYS A 2 -1.77 -3.36 11.03
CA LYS A 2 -1.56 -3.96 9.69
C LYS A 2 -0.16 -3.65 9.11
N GLN A 3 0.30 -2.41 9.24
CA GLN A 3 1.61 -1.94 8.75
C GLN A 3 2.78 -2.66 9.46
N ALA A 4 2.68 -2.87 10.78
CA ALA A 4 3.69 -3.61 11.53
C ALA A 4 3.81 -5.08 11.08
N LEU A 5 2.71 -5.71 10.63
CA LEU A 5 2.76 -7.04 10.03
C LEU A 5 3.53 -7.05 8.71
N CYS A 6 3.40 -5.99 7.90
CA CYS A 6 4.20 -5.81 6.70
C CYS A 6 5.69 -5.71 7.05
N ASP A 7 6.06 -4.89 8.03
CA ASP A 7 7.45 -4.72 8.46
C ASP A 7 8.07 -6.04 8.98
N VAL A 8 7.29 -6.84 9.72
CA VAL A 8 7.75 -8.17 10.16
C VAL A 8 8.00 -9.09 8.97
N ARG A 9 7.08 -9.13 7.99
CA ARG A 9 7.27 -9.91 6.76
C ARG A 9 8.55 -9.48 6.04
N TYR A 10 8.75 -8.17 5.91
CA TYR A 10 9.92 -7.59 5.25
C TYR A 10 11.23 -7.95 5.94
N ALA A 11 11.26 -7.91 7.27
CA ALA A 11 12.43 -8.34 8.03
C ALA A 11 12.78 -9.81 7.71
N PHE A 12 11.79 -10.70 7.62
CA PHE A 12 12.05 -12.10 7.24
C PHE A 12 12.61 -12.24 5.83
N GLU A 13 12.03 -11.53 4.84
CA GLU A 13 12.47 -11.54 3.45
C GLU A 13 13.92 -11.03 3.29
N LEU A 14 14.30 -10.03 4.09
CA LEU A 14 15.66 -9.46 4.13
C LEU A 14 16.65 -10.26 4.98
N GLY A 15 16.29 -11.46 5.43
CA GLY A 15 17.21 -12.36 6.13
C GLY A 15 17.42 -12.00 7.61
N TYR A 16 16.40 -11.54 8.33
CA TYR A 16 16.51 -11.19 9.75
C TYR A 16 17.21 -12.30 10.58
N PRO A 17 18.16 -11.93 11.48
CA PRO A 17 18.99 -12.89 12.21
C PRO A 17 18.18 -13.95 12.93
N VAL A 18 18.54 -15.22 12.72
CA VAL A 18 17.76 -16.38 13.21
C VAL A 18 17.58 -16.34 14.73
N HIS A 19 18.62 -15.98 15.47
CA HIS A 19 18.60 -15.89 16.93
C HIS A 19 17.72 -14.76 17.48
N LEU A 20 17.23 -13.84 16.64
CA LEU A 20 16.31 -12.76 17.01
C LEU A 20 14.89 -12.99 16.48
N ARG A 21 14.65 -14.02 15.66
CA ARG A 21 13.35 -14.26 15.00
C ARG A 21 12.20 -14.47 15.99
N TYR A 22 12.47 -14.98 17.20
CA TYR A 22 11.45 -15.10 18.25
C TYR A 22 10.78 -13.75 18.56
N LYS A 23 11.53 -12.63 18.52
CA LYS A 23 10.99 -11.28 18.74
C LYS A 23 10.02 -10.87 17.65
N LEU A 24 10.31 -11.20 16.40
CA LEU A 24 9.44 -10.88 15.26
C LEU A 24 8.15 -11.70 15.33
N TYR A 25 8.24 -12.99 15.61
CA TYR A 25 7.05 -13.84 15.78
C TYR A 25 6.19 -13.38 16.96
N LEU A 26 6.81 -13.00 18.09
CA LEU A 26 6.09 -12.42 19.23
C LEU A 26 5.34 -11.14 18.83
N ARG A 27 6.01 -10.18 18.18
CA ARG A 27 5.37 -8.94 17.68
C ARG A 27 4.26 -9.22 16.68
N LYS A 28 4.46 -10.19 15.77
CA LYS A 28 3.46 -10.61 14.78
C LYS A 28 2.23 -11.19 15.44
N GLY A 29 2.41 -12.03 16.47
CA GLY A 29 1.30 -12.56 17.28
C GLY A 29 0.52 -11.46 18.01
N GLN A 30 1.23 -10.52 18.65
CA GLN A 30 0.60 -9.36 19.30
C GLN A 30 -0.22 -8.50 18.32
N CYS A 31 0.29 -8.30 17.10
CA CYS A 31 -0.42 -7.57 16.06
C CYS A 31 -1.70 -8.30 15.63
N TYR A 32 -1.66 -9.62 15.43
CA TYR A 32 -2.85 -10.39 15.09
C TYR A 32 -3.89 -10.39 16.21
N LEU A 33 -3.47 -10.48 17.47
CA LEU A 33 -4.37 -10.40 18.61
C LEU A 33 -5.12 -9.07 18.63
N ARG A 34 -4.42 -7.96 18.38
CA ARG A 34 -5.01 -6.61 18.29
C ARG A 34 -5.89 -6.40 17.06
N LEU A 35 -5.73 -7.22 16.02
CA LEU A 35 -6.56 -7.21 14.82
C LEU A 35 -7.74 -8.20 14.90
N GLY A 36 -8.01 -8.77 16.08
CA GLY A 36 -9.11 -9.73 16.26
C GLY A 36 -8.88 -11.07 15.56
N LYS A 37 -7.62 -11.47 15.35
CA LYS A 37 -7.23 -12.72 14.67
C LYS A 37 -6.52 -13.68 15.64
N PRO A 38 -7.25 -14.29 16.61
CA PRO A 38 -6.63 -15.07 17.69
C PRO A 38 -5.95 -16.35 17.20
N ARG A 39 -6.46 -16.98 16.13
CA ARG A 39 -5.84 -18.18 15.53
C ARG A 39 -4.46 -17.87 14.98
N GLU A 40 -4.36 -16.85 14.13
CA GLU A 40 -3.08 -16.40 13.58
C GLU A 40 -2.15 -15.88 14.68
N ALA A 41 -2.69 -15.26 15.73
CA ALA A 41 -1.89 -14.84 16.88
C ALA A 41 -1.24 -16.04 17.58
N LEU A 42 -2.04 -17.08 17.90
CA LEU A 42 -1.57 -18.29 18.56
C LEU A 42 -0.48 -19.01 17.75
N GLU A 43 -0.69 -19.18 16.44
CA GLU A 43 0.30 -19.77 15.52
C GLU A 43 1.64 -19.02 15.59
N ASN A 44 1.61 -17.68 15.65
CA ASN A 44 2.83 -16.89 15.74
C ASN A 44 3.49 -16.96 17.14
N PHE A 45 2.71 -17.08 18.22
CA PHE A 45 3.28 -17.34 19.54
C PHE A 45 3.92 -18.73 19.65
N ASP A 46 3.38 -19.74 18.98
CA ASP A 46 4.01 -21.05 18.87
C ASP A 46 5.32 -20.99 18.09
N LEU A 47 5.36 -20.25 16.97
CA LEU A 47 6.59 -20.01 16.21
C LEU A 47 7.63 -19.22 17.02
N ALA A 48 7.19 -18.25 17.84
CA ALA A 48 8.07 -17.52 18.75
C ALA A 48 8.73 -18.47 19.75
N ASN A 49 7.93 -19.34 20.40
CA ASN A 49 8.44 -20.32 21.37
C ASN A 49 9.40 -21.32 20.72
N LYS A 50 9.06 -21.84 19.54
CA LYS A 50 9.96 -22.72 18.75
C LYS A 50 11.28 -22.03 18.42
N SER A 51 11.24 -20.72 18.12
CA SER A 51 12.41 -19.93 17.76
C SER A 51 13.32 -19.62 18.94
N LEU A 52 12.84 -19.69 20.19
CA LEU A 52 13.67 -19.50 21.38
C LEU A 52 14.78 -20.54 21.50
N ARG A 53 14.60 -21.76 20.96
CA ARG A 53 15.66 -22.79 20.91
C ARG A 53 16.91 -22.34 20.16
N ARG A 54 16.76 -21.39 19.24
CA ARG A 54 17.85 -20.81 18.45
C ARG A 54 18.26 -19.44 18.96
N ALA A 55 17.61 -18.94 20.02
CA ALA A 55 17.96 -17.69 20.63
C ALA A 55 19.19 -17.87 21.51
N ALA A 56 20.14 -16.94 21.44
CA ALA A 56 21.27 -16.87 22.36
C ALA A 56 20.83 -16.30 23.72
N LEU A 57 19.89 -16.99 24.39
CA LEU A 57 19.29 -16.58 25.66
C LEU A 57 19.46 -17.70 26.69
N GLU A 58 19.89 -17.34 27.90
CA GLU A 58 20.10 -18.28 28.99
C GLU A 58 19.50 -17.79 30.31
N GLY A 59 19.26 -18.73 31.22
CA GLY A 59 18.80 -18.49 32.58
C GLY A 59 17.55 -17.62 32.67
N ARG A 60 17.64 -16.53 33.43
CA ARG A 60 16.51 -15.63 33.75
C ARG A 60 15.88 -15.00 32.50
N LYS A 61 16.67 -14.66 31.48
CA LYS A 61 16.17 -13.99 30.27
C LYS A 61 15.31 -14.92 29.42
N LEU A 62 15.72 -16.20 29.31
CA LEU A 62 14.94 -17.21 28.61
C LEU A 62 13.61 -17.47 29.34
N ALA A 63 13.66 -17.64 30.66
CA ALA A 63 12.46 -17.83 31.47
C ALA A 63 11.47 -16.66 31.36
N GLN A 64 11.96 -15.41 31.34
CA GLN A 64 11.14 -14.22 31.14
C GLN A 64 10.41 -14.25 29.80
N GLN A 65 11.11 -14.61 28.72
CA GLN A 65 10.54 -14.65 27.37
C GLN A 65 9.52 -15.79 27.21
N CYS A 66 9.78 -16.97 27.78
CA CYS A 66 8.79 -18.05 27.80
C CYS A 66 7.51 -17.60 28.52
N LYS A 67 7.65 -16.99 29.71
CA LYS A 67 6.52 -16.49 30.49
C LYS A 67 5.71 -15.44 29.74
N GLU A 68 6.37 -14.52 29.04
CA GLU A 68 5.71 -13.51 28.20
C GLU A 68 4.90 -14.18 27.08
N ILE A 69 5.49 -15.13 26.36
CA ILE A 69 4.79 -15.86 25.28
C ILE A 69 3.59 -16.64 25.82
N ASP A 70 3.75 -17.37 26.93
CA ASP A 70 2.67 -18.16 27.52
C ASP A 70 1.51 -17.28 27.99
N THR A 71 1.82 -16.09 28.52
CA THR A 71 0.82 -15.09 28.88
C THR A 71 0.00 -14.68 27.66
N PHE A 72 0.64 -14.37 26.53
CA PHE A 72 -0.07 -14.01 25.30
C PHE A 72 -0.85 -15.18 24.68
N LYS A 73 -0.37 -16.42 24.80
CA LYS A 73 -1.13 -17.60 24.37
C LYS A 73 -2.42 -17.78 25.17
N ALA A 74 -2.35 -17.59 26.49
CA ALA A 74 -3.54 -17.67 27.34
C ALA A 74 -4.59 -16.62 26.95
N LEU A 75 -4.15 -15.43 26.51
CA LEU A 75 -5.05 -14.39 25.99
C LEU A 75 -5.73 -14.77 24.66
N CYS A 76 -5.18 -15.70 23.88
CA CYS A 76 -5.83 -16.18 22.65
C CYS A 76 -7.00 -17.14 22.92
N SER A 77 -7.04 -17.77 24.10
CA SER A 77 -8.09 -18.73 24.50
C SER A 77 -9.26 -18.07 25.23
N GLN A 78 -9.08 -16.83 25.69
CA GLN A 78 -10.20 -16.03 26.19
C GLN A 78 -10.93 -15.45 24.97
N ASP A 79 -12.23 -15.70 24.89
CA ASP A 79 -13.12 -15.03 23.92
C ASP A 79 -13.16 -13.54 24.24
N CYS A 80 -12.10 -12.81 23.86
CA CYS A 80 -12.13 -11.38 23.78
C CYS A 80 -13.02 -11.04 22.60
N SER A 81 -14.27 -10.66 22.89
CA SER A 81 -15.05 -9.81 22.01
C SER A 81 -14.12 -8.72 21.48
N PRO A 82 -14.03 -8.50 20.16
CA PRO A 82 -13.16 -7.46 19.62
C PRO A 82 -13.49 -6.17 20.37
N THR A 83 -12.54 -5.65 21.15
CA THR A 83 -12.63 -4.25 21.58
C THR A 83 -12.86 -3.46 20.31
N PRO A 84 -13.89 -2.60 20.24
CA PRO A 84 -14.05 -1.73 19.10
C PRO A 84 -12.86 -0.78 19.13
N THR A 85 -11.75 -1.21 18.51
CA THR A 85 -10.84 -0.27 17.89
C THR A 85 -11.74 0.48 16.94
N SER A 86 -12.00 1.76 17.26
CA SER A 86 -12.43 2.72 16.26
C SER A 86 -11.59 2.41 15.04
N GLU A 87 -12.24 1.85 14.01
CA GLU A 87 -11.66 1.81 12.69
C GLU A 87 -11.48 3.28 12.37
N GLU A 88 -10.31 3.84 12.69
CA GLU A 88 -9.87 5.06 12.04
C GLU A 88 -9.90 4.68 10.58
N GLU A 89 -10.95 5.12 9.90
CA GLU A 89 -11.12 4.93 8.47
C GLU A 89 -9.79 5.31 7.84
N ASP A 90 -9.13 4.33 7.22
CA ASP A 90 -7.90 4.60 6.51
C ASP A 90 -8.33 5.43 5.29
N PRO A 91 -8.02 6.74 5.25
CA PRO A 91 -8.50 7.60 4.17
C PRO A 91 -7.92 7.18 2.81
N ASP A 92 -6.95 6.27 2.82
CA ASP A 92 -6.31 5.69 1.65
C ASP A 92 -6.76 4.23 1.39
N ASP A 93 -7.87 3.76 1.98
CA ASP A 93 -8.44 2.43 1.70
C ASP A 93 -8.98 2.36 0.27
N GLU A 94 -8.40 1.46 -0.53
CA GLU A 94 -8.84 1.22 -1.91
C GLU A 94 -10.24 0.62 -2.01
N SER A 95 -10.79 0.11 -0.91
CA SER A 95 -12.17 -0.35 -0.83
C SER A 95 -13.20 0.78 -0.95
N GLN A 96 -12.77 2.05 -0.87
CA GLN A 96 -13.64 3.23 -0.93
C GLN A 96 -13.80 3.84 -2.33
N VAL A 97 -13.20 3.25 -3.37
CA VAL A 97 -13.40 3.75 -4.74
C VAL A 97 -14.85 3.44 -5.16
N PRO A 98 -15.67 4.47 -5.45
CA PRO A 98 -17.06 4.24 -5.82
C PRO A 98 -17.15 3.59 -7.21
N ASP A 99 -18.19 2.80 -7.43
CA ASP A 99 -18.59 2.42 -8.78
C ASP A 99 -19.20 3.62 -9.50
N VAL A 100 -19.11 3.63 -10.84
CA VAL A 100 -19.82 4.64 -11.63
C VAL A 100 -21.33 4.51 -11.44
N ALA A 101 -21.99 5.64 -11.21
CA ALA A 101 -23.44 5.70 -11.05
C ALA A 101 -24.14 5.20 -12.33
N TYR A 102 -25.34 4.66 -12.20
CA TYR A 102 -26.18 4.22 -13.33
C TYR A 102 -25.54 3.16 -14.27
N GLY A 103 -24.44 2.52 -13.87
CA GLY A 103 -23.75 1.48 -14.63
C GLY A 103 -22.72 2.04 -15.63
N ALA A 104 -21.81 1.17 -16.07
CA ALA A 104 -20.71 1.53 -16.96
C ALA A 104 -21.17 1.75 -18.41
N HIS A 105 -20.66 2.79 -19.04
CA HIS A 105 -20.94 3.14 -20.43
C HIS A 105 -20.29 2.13 -21.39
N GLY A 106 -21.06 1.62 -22.35
CA GLY A 106 -20.60 0.55 -23.24
C GLY A 106 -19.49 0.96 -24.22
N THR A 107 -19.38 2.24 -24.55
CA THR A 107 -18.39 2.75 -25.53
C THR A 107 -17.35 3.72 -24.96
N VAL A 108 -17.59 4.28 -23.77
CA VAL A 108 -16.70 5.27 -23.15
C VAL A 108 -16.15 4.64 -21.87
N PRO A 109 -14.89 4.22 -21.83
CA PRO A 109 -14.32 3.56 -20.66
C PRO A 109 -14.43 4.41 -19.41
N SER A 110 -14.52 3.75 -18.24
CA SER A 110 -14.45 4.42 -16.92
C SER A 110 -15.57 5.43 -16.64
N CYS A 111 -16.63 5.41 -17.45
CA CYS A 111 -17.68 6.42 -17.46
C CYS A 111 -19.06 5.82 -17.16
N SER A 112 -19.95 6.61 -16.56
CA SER A 112 -21.36 6.27 -16.33
C SER A 112 -22.18 6.29 -17.63
N THR A 113 -23.24 5.46 -17.71
CA THR A 113 -24.28 5.56 -18.77
C THR A 113 -25.13 6.83 -18.68
N ALA A 114 -24.93 7.66 -17.65
CA ALA A 114 -25.66 8.92 -17.46
C ALA A 114 -25.11 10.09 -18.27
N VAL A 115 -24.04 9.87 -19.06
CA VAL A 115 -23.51 10.86 -20.00
C VAL A 115 -23.32 10.27 -21.38
N ASP A 116 -23.49 11.11 -22.40
CA ASP A 116 -23.23 10.79 -23.80
C ASP A 116 -22.02 11.56 -24.33
N MET A 117 -21.24 10.94 -25.22
CA MET A 117 -20.18 11.62 -25.97
C MET A 117 -20.71 12.16 -27.28
N LEU A 118 -20.70 13.48 -27.40
CA LEU A 118 -21.13 14.22 -28.59
C LEU A 118 -19.95 14.96 -29.23
N TYR A 119 -20.19 15.47 -30.44
CA TYR A 119 -19.23 16.28 -31.19
C TYR A 119 -19.88 17.57 -31.68
N SER A 120 -19.13 18.67 -31.66
CA SER A 120 -19.48 19.91 -32.33
C SER A 120 -18.25 20.51 -32.98
N THR A 121 -18.43 21.30 -34.03
CA THR A 121 -17.34 22.00 -34.70
C THR A 121 -16.61 22.98 -33.78
N GLU A 122 -17.32 23.58 -32.82
CA GLU A 122 -16.75 24.57 -31.89
C GLU A 122 -15.96 23.94 -30.74
N LYS A 123 -16.43 22.81 -30.19
CA LYS A 123 -15.86 22.20 -28.96
C LYS A 123 -15.10 20.90 -29.21
N GLY A 124 -15.15 20.35 -30.43
CA GLY A 124 -14.69 19.00 -30.69
C GLY A 124 -15.56 17.97 -29.96
N ARG A 125 -14.93 16.96 -29.35
CA ARG A 125 -15.64 15.94 -28.54
C ARG A 125 -15.92 16.49 -27.14
N PHE A 126 -17.13 16.29 -26.65
CA PHE A 126 -17.53 16.69 -25.31
C PHE A 126 -18.55 15.70 -24.72
N LEU A 127 -18.68 15.70 -23.40
CA LEU A 127 -19.61 14.84 -22.68
C LEU A 127 -20.79 15.68 -22.17
N VAL A 128 -22.00 15.14 -22.27
CA VAL A 128 -23.24 15.79 -21.81
C VAL A 128 -24.00 14.83 -20.91
N ALA A 129 -24.61 15.33 -19.84
CA ALA A 129 -25.55 14.52 -19.06
C ALA A 129 -26.80 14.22 -19.90
N ASN A 130 -27.20 12.95 -19.96
CA ASN A 130 -28.40 12.49 -20.68
C ASN A 130 -29.61 12.28 -19.76
N ARG A 131 -29.44 12.62 -18.47
CA ARG A 131 -30.43 12.55 -17.40
C ARG A 131 -30.06 13.51 -16.26
N ASP A 132 -30.95 13.64 -15.30
CA ASP A 132 -30.66 14.39 -14.06
C ASP A 132 -29.65 13.63 -13.20
N LEU A 133 -28.65 14.34 -12.70
CA LEU A 133 -27.60 13.83 -11.81
C LEU A 133 -27.80 14.35 -10.40
N GLN A 134 -27.51 13.52 -9.39
CA GLN A 134 -27.60 13.90 -7.99
C GLN A 134 -26.22 14.17 -7.39
N PRO A 135 -26.10 15.05 -6.38
CA PRO A 135 -24.86 15.21 -5.64
C PRO A 135 -24.36 13.87 -5.07
N GLY A 136 -23.10 13.53 -5.36
CA GLY A 136 -22.48 12.26 -4.97
C GLY A 136 -22.44 11.21 -6.08
N ASP A 137 -23.13 11.40 -7.21
CA ASP A 137 -23.04 10.47 -8.33
C ASP A 137 -21.64 10.46 -8.94
N ALA A 138 -20.97 9.30 -8.90
CA ALA A 138 -19.68 9.10 -9.54
C ALA A 138 -19.86 8.94 -11.06
N ILE A 139 -19.54 9.97 -11.83
CA ILE A 139 -19.69 9.95 -13.30
C ILE A 139 -18.46 9.33 -13.99
N PHE A 140 -17.26 9.58 -13.43
CA PHE A 140 -16.00 9.03 -13.91
C PHE A 140 -15.22 8.41 -12.76
N VAL A 141 -14.69 7.22 -13.00
CA VAL A 141 -13.79 6.54 -12.07
C VAL A 141 -12.68 5.90 -12.88
N GLU A 142 -11.55 6.60 -12.97
CA GLU A 142 -10.43 6.19 -13.82
C GLU A 142 -9.11 6.18 -13.04
N ARG A 143 -8.29 5.16 -13.27
CA ARG A 143 -6.91 5.15 -12.79
C ARG A 143 -6.06 6.08 -13.66
N PRO A 144 -5.21 6.94 -13.08
CA PRO A 144 -4.39 7.84 -13.87
C PRO A 144 -3.51 7.04 -14.83
N TYR A 145 -3.53 7.41 -16.11
CA TYR A 145 -2.67 6.77 -17.12
C TYR A 145 -1.19 6.88 -16.71
N ALA A 146 -0.78 8.06 -16.27
CA ALA A 146 0.55 8.36 -15.77
C ALA A 146 0.44 9.40 -14.65
N SER A 147 1.33 9.31 -13.67
CA SER A 147 1.37 10.25 -12.56
C SER A 147 2.79 10.48 -12.05
N VAL A 148 3.02 11.67 -11.51
CA VAL A 148 4.25 12.03 -10.81
C VAL A 148 3.90 12.70 -9.49
N LEU A 149 4.65 12.38 -8.45
CA LEU A 149 4.47 12.99 -7.14
C LEU A 149 5.17 14.34 -7.11
N LEU A 150 4.48 15.38 -6.65
CA LEU A 150 5.07 16.72 -6.53
C LEU A 150 6.18 16.75 -5.47
N PRO A 151 7.23 17.58 -5.64
CA PRO A 151 8.39 17.60 -4.74
C PRO A 151 8.04 17.76 -3.25
N GLY A 152 7.02 18.56 -2.93
CA GLY A 152 6.54 18.79 -1.57
C GLY A 152 6.04 17.53 -0.84
N HIS A 153 5.66 16.49 -1.58
CA HIS A 153 5.07 15.25 -1.03
C HIS A 153 6.03 14.05 -1.04
N THR A 154 7.24 14.19 -1.59
CA THR A 154 8.24 13.10 -1.74
C THR A 154 8.68 12.45 -0.43
N LYS A 155 8.46 13.11 0.70
CA LYS A 155 8.76 12.60 2.05
C LYS A 155 7.55 12.03 2.77
N THR A 156 6.34 12.40 2.34
CA THR A 156 5.08 12.12 3.05
C THR A 156 4.22 11.10 2.34
N ASN A 157 4.42 10.88 1.04
CA ASN A 157 3.56 10.05 0.21
C ASN A 157 4.37 8.99 -0.56
N CYS A 158 3.73 7.88 -0.87
CA CYS A 158 4.29 6.82 -1.68
C CYS A 158 4.55 7.33 -3.11
N GLN A 159 5.75 7.10 -3.63
CA GLN A 159 6.12 7.55 -4.98
C GLN A 159 5.34 6.82 -6.10
N HIS A 160 4.64 5.73 -5.78
CA HIS A 160 3.85 4.96 -6.74
C HIS A 160 2.35 5.23 -6.62
N CYS A 161 1.75 4.87 -5.49
CA CYS A 161 0.29 4.98 -5.29
C CYS A 161 -0.15 6.30 -4.67
N HIS A 162 0.77 7.20 -4.34
CA HIS A 162 0.52 8.51 -3.74
C HIS A 162 -0.16 8.51 -2.37
N LYS A 163 -0.51 7.36 -1.80
CA LYS A 163 -1.00 7.22 -0.42
C LYS A 163 -0.01 7.78 0.59
N ARG A 164 -0.51 8.30 1.71
CA ARG A 164 0.33 8.81 2.79
C ARG A 164 1.16 7.68 3.39
N LEU A 165 2.43 7.96 3.67
CA LEU A 165 3.34 6.99 4.25
C LEU A 165 3.15 6.93 5.76
N LEU A 166 2.80 5.74 6.25
CA LEU A 166 2.88 5.37 7.65
C LEU A 166 4.19 4.61 7.95
N ASN A 167 4.66 3.85 6.96
CA ASN A 167 5.95 3.20 6.91
C ASN A 167 6.57 3.41 5.50
N ALA A 168 7.89 3.48 5.44
CA ALA A 168 8.60 3.78 4.20
C ALA A 168 9.54 2.63 3.82
N VAL A 169 9.29 2.05 2.65
CA VAL A 169 10.18 1.13 1.95
C VAL A 169 11.04 1.96 0.97
N PRO A 170 12.38 1.92 1.07
CA PRO A 170 13.25 2.67 0.16
C PRO A 170 13.38 1.98 -1.20
N CYS A 171 13.86 2.72 -2.19
CA CYS A 171 14.42 2.10 -3.39
C CYS A 171 15.73 1.37 -3.04
N ALA A 172 16.02 0.25 -3.72
CA ALA A 172 17.26 -0.49 -3.54
C ALA A 172 18.49 0.22 -4.15
N GLN A 173 18.29 1.19 -5.04
CA GLN A 173 19.37 1.86 -5.78
C GLN A 173 19.54 3.35 -5.47
N CYS A 174 18.50 4.04 -4.99
CA CYS A 174 18.60 5.46 -4.64
C CYS A 174 17.90 5.78 -3.31
N ASN A 175 18.21 6.95 -2.76
CA ASN A 175 17.60 7.49 -1.55
C ASN A 175 16.52 8.56 -1.83
N GLN A 176 16.14 8.75 -3.09
CA GLN A 176 15.25 9.84 -3.54
C GLN A 176 13.76 9.53 -3.35
N VAL A 177 13.38 8.24 -3.28
CA VAL A 177 11.98 7.80 -3.27
C VAL A 177 11.66 6.93 -2.07
N ARG A 178 10.38 6.92 -1.70
CA ARG A 178 9.82 6.11 -0.62
C ARG A 178 8.52 5.48 -1.10
N TYR A 179 8.27 4.24 -0.68
CA TYR A 179 7.08 3.48 -1.03
C TYR A 179 6.36 3.00 0.23
N CYS A 180 5.05 2.80 0.17
CA CYS A 180 4.31 2.20 1.28
C CYS A 180 4.53 0.67 1.40
N SER A 181 5.03 0.03 0.34
CA SER A 181 5.23 -1.42 0.30
C SER A 181 6.28 -1.85 -0.74
N PHE A 182 6.82 -3.07 -0.61
CA PHE A 182 7.65 -3.68 -1.67
C PHE A 182 6.89 -3.89 -2.98
N ALA A 183 5.57 -4.09 -2.94
CA ALA A 183 4.77 -4.17 -4.16
C ALA A 183 4.84 -2.85 -4.92
N CYS A 184 4.52 -1.72 -4.26
CA CYS A 184 4.68 -0.40 -4.85
C CYS A 184 6.11 -0.10 -5.31
N ALA A 185 7.13 -0.52 -4.55
CA ALA A 185 8.52 -0.35 -4.95
C ALA A 185 8.84 -1.13 -6.23
N LYS A 186 8.38 -2.39 -6.31
CA LYS A 186 8.57 -3.29 -7.46
C LYS A 186 7.81 -2.82 -8.70
N ASP A 187 6.55 -2.43 -8.54
CA ASP A 187 5.70 -1.97 -9.63
C ASP A 187 6.25 -0.67 -10.21
N SER A 188 6.56 0.31 -9.34
CA SER A 188 7.29 1.52 -9.72
C SER A 188 8.60 1.23 -10.46
N TRP A 189 9.43 0.32 -9.93
CA TRP A 189 10.71 -0.07 -10.53
C TRP A 189 10.54 -0.63 -11.94
N ASN A 190 9.61 -1.58 -12.10
CA ASN A 190 9.39 -2.29 -13.36
C ASN A 190 8.76 -1.39 -14.42
N SER A 191 7.83 -0.52 -14.01
CA SER A 191 7.12 0.36 -14.94
C SER A 191 8.00 1.52 -15.40
N TYR A 192 8.65 2.25 -14.48
CA TYR A 192 9.25 3.53 -14.85
C TYR A 192 10.46 3.97 -14.03
N HIS A 193 10.50 3.68 -12.73
CA HIS A 193 11.47 4.29 -11.83
C HIS A 193 12.90 3.85 -12.11
N ARG A 194 13.11 2.63 -12.64
CA ARG A 194 14.45 2.17 -13.06
C ARG A 194 15.15 3.13 -14.03
N TRP A 195 14.39 3.87 -14.86
CA TRP A 195 14.90 4.83 -15.82
C TRP A 195 15.06 6.24 -15.23
N GLU A 196 14.34 6.54 -14.15
CA GLU A 196 14.42 7.82 -13.44
C GLU A 196 15.38 7.79 -12.25
N CYS A 197 15.75 6.60 -11.79
CA CYS A 197 16.49 6.38 -10.57
C CYS A 197 17.80 7.18 -10.57
N GLY A 198 18.01 7.99 -9.53
CA GLY A 198 19.15 8.90 -9.41
C GLY A 198 18.94 10.28 -10.06
N ASN A 199 18.05 10.40 -11.04
CA ASN A 199 17.83 11.62 -11.83
C ASN A 199 16.62 12.45 -11.38
N LEU A 200 15.96 12.09 -10.27
CA LEU A 200 14.71 12.75 -9.87
C LEU A 200 14.87 14.24 -9.57
N ASN A 201 16.02 14.71 -9.10
CA ASN A 201 16.25 16.13 -8.89
C ASN A 201 16.15 16.92 -10.21
N LEU A 202 16.72 16.39 -11.29
CA LEU A 202 16.61 16.98 -12.63
C LEU A 202 15.17 16.93 -13.12
N LEU A 203 14.51 15.78 -12.97
CA LEU A 203 13.12 15.61 -13.38
C LEU A 203 12.18 16.59 -12.65
N TYR A 204 12.39 16.81 -11.35
CA TYR A 204 11.64 17.81 -10.59
C TYR A 204 11.93 19.25 -11.05
N SER A 205 13.16 19.56 -11.48
CA SER A 205 13.49 20.91 -11.96
C SER A 205 12.84 21.27 -13.31
N VAL A 206 12.50 20.28 -14.14
CA VAL A 206 11.85 20.52 -15.44
C VAL A 206 10.32 20.58 -15.35
N GLY A 207 9.76 20.46 -14.13
CA GLY A 207 8.33 20.66 -13.86
C GLY A 207 7.43 19.70 -14.63
N ILE A 208 6.47 20.25 -15.40
CA ILE A 208 5.47 19.46 -16.13
C ILE A 208 6.09 18.49 -17.15
N ALA A 209 7.31 18.76 -17.62
CA ALA A 209 8.04 17.85 -18.51
C ALA A 209 8.34 16.50 -17.85
N HIS A 210 8.41 16.41 -16.51
CA HIS A 210 8.53 15.13 -15.81
C HIS A 210 7.35 14.22 -16.11
N LEU A 211 6.12 14.77 -16.12
CA LEU A 211 4.93 13.99 -16.44
C LEU A 211 4.97 13.51 -17.91
N ALA A 212 5.45 14.34 -18.83
CA ALA A 212 5.62 13.93 -20.24
C ALA A 212 6.59 12.74 -20.36
N VAL A 213 7.73 12.77 -19.66
CA VAL A 213 8.67 11.64 -19.60
C VAL A 213 7.99 10.41 -18.98
N ARG A 214 7.24 10.57 -17.88
CA ARG A 214 6.49 9.48 -17.26
C ARG A 214 5.51 8.83 -18.24
N VAL A 215 4.77 9.63 -19.03
CA VAL A 215 3.85 9.12 -20.05
C VAL A 215 4.61 8.23 -21.03
N LEU A 216 5.73 8.70 -21.60
CA LEU A 216 6.54 7.92 -22.53
C LEU A 216 7.04 6.60 -21.93
N LEU A 217 7.48 6.63 -20.66
CA LEU A 217 7.97 5.43 -19.96
C LEU A 217 6.85 4.42 -19.68
N VAL A 218 5.64 4.89 -19.34
CA VAL A 218 4.48 4.03 -19.08
C VAL A 218 3.91 3.46 -20.37
N THR A 219 3.82 4.24 -21.44
CA THR A 219 3.39 3.77 -22.77
C THR A 219 4.36 2.74 -23.35
N GLY A 220 5.67 2.94 -23.13
CA GLY A 220 6.73 2.16 -23.74
C GLY A 220 7.00 2.53 -25.20
N LEU A 221 8.24 2.37 -25.66
CA LEU A 221 8.63 2.72 -27.04
C LEU A 221 7.92 1.88 -28.11
N SER A 222 7.62 0.62 -27.80
CA SER A 222 6.86 -0.27 -28.68
C SER A 222 5.37 0.08 -28.78
N GLY A 223 4.84 0.92 -27.88
CA GLY A 223 3.48 1.43 -27.94
C GLY A 223 3.34 2.79 -28.65
N LEU A 224 4.47 3.37 -29.11
CA LEU A 224 4.53 4.67 -29.79
C LEU A 224 4.76 4.55 -31.31
N ALA A 225 5.02 3.33 -31.81
CA ALA A 225 5.30 3.03 -33.21
C ALA A 225 4.03 2.66 -33.98
#